data_AF-A0A367J4T5-F1
#
_entry.id   AF-A0A367J4T5-F1
#
_cell.length_a   1.000
_cell.length_b   1.000
_cell.length_c   1.000
_cell.angle_alpha   90.00
_cell.angle_beta   90.00
_cell.angle_gamma   90.00
#
_symmetry.space_group_name_H-M   'P 1'
#
loop_
_entity.id
_entity.type
_entity.pdbx_description
1 polymer ?
#
loop_
_entity_poly.entity_id
_entity_poly.type
_entity_poly.pdbx_seq_one_letter_code
_entity_poly.pdbx_strand_id
1 'polypeptide(L)' 'MTIKGIAVFDFDWSLIEQDSDYWTIHSLSPEIWQEVREKQASYQWTDLMDFALCRLQEAGFTKGDIVNVLKTIPF' A
#
# COMPACT_ATOMS: atom_id res chain seq x y z
N MET A 1 23.24 -35.02 6.70
CA MET A 1 23.13 -33.70 6.04
C MET A 1 21.80 -33.09 6.42
N THR A 2 21.79 -31.97 7.13
CA THR A 2 20.56 -31.22 7.39
C THR A 2 20.28 -30.35 6.18
N ILE A 3 19.19 -30.60 5.46
CA ILE A 3 18.76 -29.73 4.37
C ILE A 3 18.27 -28.43 4.99
N LYS A 4 18.97 -27.32 4.74
CA LYS A 4 18.47 -25.99 5.08
C LYS A 4 17.49 -25.58 4.00
N GLY A 5 16.21 -25.51 4.34
CA GLY A 5 15.17 -24.96 3.47
C GLY A 5 15.13 -23.43 3.57
N ILE A 6 14.69 -22.78 2.50
CA ILE A 6 14.33 -21.36 2.50
C ILE A 6 12.81 -21.29 2.47
N ALA A 7 12.23 -20.54 3.39
CA ALA A 7 10.83 -20.13 3.33
C ALA A 7 10.77 -18.72 2.77
N VAL A 8 9.90 -18.50 1.80
CA VAL A 8 9.62 -17.18 1.21
C VAL A 8 8.16 -16.89 1.47
N PHE A 9 7.89 -15.72 2.05
CA PHE A 9 6.55 -15.23 2.31
C PHE A 9 6.33 -13.99 1.44
N ASP A 10 5.12 -13.87 0.91
CA ASP A 10 4.63 -12.58 0.48
C ASP A 10 4.47 -11.66 1.71
N PHE A 11 4.35 -10.35 1.52
CA PHE A 11 4.18 -9.44 2.66
C PHE A 11 2.72 -9.40 3.11
N ASP A 12 1.85 -8.93 2.23
CA ASP A 12 0.42 -8.77 2.50
C ASP A 12 -0.23 -10.15 2.78
N TRP A 13 -1.14 -10.19 3.75
CA TRP A 13 -1.89 -11.39 4.20
C TRP A 13 -1.04 -12.55 4.74
N SER A 14 0.29 -12.47 4.68
CA SER A 14 1.21 -13.49 5.23
C SER A 14 1.96 -12.97 6.45
N LEU A 15 2.39 -11.70 6.43
CA LEU A 15 3.11 -11.05 7.53
C LEU A 15 2.31 -9.94 8.20
N ILE A 16 1.29 -9.43 7.52
CA ILE A 16 0.31 -8.47 8.02
C ILE A 16 -1.10 -8.92 7.66
N GLU A 17 -2.11 -8.52 8.42
CA GLU A 17 -3.50 -8.93 8.20
C GLU A 17 -4.23 -8.04 7.16
N GLN A 18 -3.50 -7.33 6.30
CA GLN A 18 -4.10 -6.42 5.32
C GLN A 18 -3.29 -6.25 4.02
N ASP A 19 -3.98 -5.72 3.00
CA ASP A 19 -3.38 -5.07 1.81
C ASP A 19 -2.76 -3.72 2.22
N SER A 20 -1.44 -3.61 2.06
CA SER A 20 -0.68 -2.44 2.51
C SER A 20 -0.90 -1.18 1.65
N ASP A 21 -1.16 -1.35 0.35
CA ASP A 21 -1.46 -0.24 -0.57
C ASP A 21 -2.82 0.37 -0.21
N TYR A 22 -3.85 -0.48 -0.11
CA TYR A 22 -5.19 -0.07 0.33
C TYR A 22 -5.13 0.61 1.69
N TRP A 23 -4.55 -0.06 2.69
CA TRP A 23 -4.52 0.44 4.05
C TRP A 23 -3.88 1.83 4.11
N THR A 24 -2.75 2.01 3.43
CA THR A 24 -2.00 3.26 3.46
C THR A 24 -2.78 4.38 2.78
N ILE A 25 -3.21 4.19 1.54
CA ILE A 25 -3.84 5.24 0.75
C ILE A 25 -5.21 5.59 1.34
N HIS A 26 -6.04 4.59 1.66
CA HIS A 26 -7.37 4.81 2.20
C HIS A 26 -7.35 5.45 3.60
N SER A 27 -6.38 5.08 4.45
CA SER A 27 -6.28 5.70 5.79
C SER A 27 -5.85 7.16 5.72
N LEU A 28 -5.06 7.55 4.71
CA LEU A 28 -4.68 8.95 4.50
C LEU A 28 -5.79 9.74 3.80
N SER A 29 -6.37 9.19 2.73
CA SER A 29 -7.49 9.78 2.01
C SER A 29 -8.34 8.71 1.33
N PRO A 30 -9.55 8.43 1.86
CA PRO A 30 -10.53 7.57 1.19
C PRO A 30 -10.91 8.07 -0.20
N GLU A 31 -10.90 9.39 -0.42
CA GLU A 31 -11.19 10.01 -1.71
C GLU A 31 -10.15 9.66 -2.77
N ILE A 32 -8.85 9.72 -2.42
CA ILE A 32 -7.78 9.33 -3.35
C ILE A 32 -7.84 7.82 -3.63
N TRP A 33 -8.16 6.99 -2.63
CA TRP A 33 -8.38 5.57 -2.89
C TRP A 33 -9.54 5.33 -3.87
N GLN A 34 -10.62 6.11 -3.76
CA GLN A 34 -11.71 6.02 -4.72
C GLN A 34 -11.25 6.38 -6.15
N GLU A 35 -10.43 7.43 -6.32
CA GLU A 35 -9.81 7.75 -7.63
C GLU A 35 -8.97 6.58 -8.17
N VAL A 36 -8.21 5.89 -7.30
CA VAL A 36 -7.43 4.68 -7.64
C VAL A 36 -8.33 3.57 -8.16
N ARG A 37 -9.43 3.28 -7.45
CA ARG A 37 -10.40 2.24 -7.84
C ARG A 37 -11.03 2.52 -9.20
N GLU A 38 -11.34 3.78 -9.49
CA GLU A 38 -11.92 4.18 -10.77
C GLU A 38 -10.94 4.04 -11.94
N LYS A 39 -9.64 4.21 -11.68
CA LYS A 39 -8.57 4.11 -12.70
C LYS A 39 -7.98 2.71 -12.84
N GLN A 40 -8.32 1.79 -11.93
CA GLN A 40 -7.73 0.45 -11.86
C GLN A 40 -7.81 -0.34 -13.17
N ALA A 41 -8.89 -0.18 -13.95
CA ALA A 41 -9.07 -0.89 -15.22
C ALA A 41 -8.20 -0.35 -16.37
N SER A 42 -7.63 0.85 -16.23
CA SER A 42 -6.91 1.54 -17.29
C SER A 42 -5.41 1.65 -17.07
N TYR A 43 -4.92 1.33 -15.86
CA TYR A 43 -3.53 1.48 -15.46
C TYR A 43 -2.92 0.14 -15.09
N GLN A 44 -1.62 -0.01 -15.32
CA GLN A 44 -0.84 -1.04 -14.62
C GLN A 44 -0.71 -0.65 -13.15
N TRP A 45 -0.66 -1.64 -12.24
CA TRP A 45 -0.71 -1.39 -10.80
C TRP A 45 0.39 -0.43 -10.33
N THR A 46 1.62 -0.62 -10.81
CA THR A 46 2.75 0.26 -10.45
C THR A 46 2.51 1.72 -10.83
N ASP A 47 2.00 1.98 -12.03
CA ASP A 47 1.68 3.34 -12.49
C ASP A 47 0.50 3.92 -11.71
N LEU A 48 -0.44 3.07 -11.30
CA LEU A 48 -1.58 3.47 -10.48
C LEU A 48 -1.16 3.86 -9.06
N MET A 49 -0.19 3.15 -8.47
CA MET A 49 0.37 3.51 -7.16
C MET A 49 1.24 4.76 -7.24
N ASP A 50 2.00 4.95 -8.32
CA ASP A 50 2.73 6.20 -8.58
C ASP A 50 1.75 7.40 -8.66
N PHE A 51 0.65 7.24 -9.39
CA PHE A 51 -0.44 8.20 -9.42
C PHE A 51 -0.97 8.51 -8.01
N ALA A 52 -1.29 7.48 -7.22
CA ALA A 52 -1.82 7.68 -5.86
C ALA A 52 -0.85 8.45 -4.96
N LEU A 53 0.44 8.12 -5.02
CA LEU A 53 1.48 8.80 -4.25
C LEU A 53 1.65 10.26 -4.67
N CYS A 54 1.58 10.55 -5.97
CA CYS A 54 1.57 11.93 -6.47
C CYS A 54 0.35 12.71 -5.96
N ARG A 55 -0.84 12.11 -6.00
CA ARG A 55 -2.08 12.73 -5.49
C ARG A 55 -2.01 13.00 -3.99
N LEU A 56 -1.45 12.07 -3.21
CA LEU A 56 -1.22 12.27 -1.78
C LEU A 56 -0.24 13.43 -1.52
N GLN A 57 0.83 13.53 -2.30
CA GLN A 57 1.77 14.64 -2.21
C GLN A 57 1.11 15.98 -2.56
N GLU A 58 0.29 16.03 -3.63
CA GLU A 58 -0.48 17.23 -4.00
C GLU A 58 -1.47 17.66 -2.91
N ALA A 59 -2.04 16.69 -2.18
CA ALA A 59 -2.91 16.93 -1.03
C ALA A 59 -2.15 17.34 0.25
N GLY A 60 -0.82 17.37 0.21
CA GLY A 60 0.03 17.82 1.31
C GLY A 60 0.46 16.72 2.30
N PHE A 61 0.16 15.45 2.01
CA PHE A 61 0.67 14.35 2.82
C PHE A 61 2.16 14.17 2.62
N THR A 62 2.83 13.78 3.69
CA THR A 62 4.27 13.58 3.72
C THR A 62 4.62 12.11 3.80
N LYS A 63 5.89 11.80 3.52
CA LYS A 63 6.46 10.48 3.81
C LYS A 63 6.29 10.09 5.29
N GLY A 64 6.32 11.07 6.20
CA GLY A 64 6.12 10.83 7.63
C GLY A 64 4.74 10.28 7.93
N ASP A 65 3.72 10.81 7.25
CA ASP A 65 2.32 10.37 7.41
C ASP A 65 2.13 8.93 6.91
N ILE A 66 2.68 8.61 5.74
CA ILE A 66 2.72 7.25 5.19
C ILE A 66 3.35 6.27 6.20
N VAL A 67 4.53 6.62 6.74
CA VAL A 67 5.21 5.77 7.72
C VAL A 67 4.41 5.62 9.01
N ASN A 68 3.72 6.66 9.45
CA ASN A 68 2.89 6.59 10.66
C ASN A 68 1.66 5.72 10.45
N VAL A 69 1.03 5.75 9.28
CA VAL A 69 -0.10 4.87 8.92
C VAL A 69 0.34 3.41 8.80
N LEU A 70 1.48 3.13 8.16
CA LEU A 70 2.01 1.77 8.06
C LEU A 70 2.26 1.12 9.42
N LYS A 71 2.60 1.90 10.45
CA LYS A 71 2.79 1.40 11.83
C LYS A 71 1.49 0.97 12.52
N THR A 72 0.33 1.36 11.98
CA THR A 72 -0.98 1.02 12.55
C THR A 72 -1.63 -0.17 11.85
N ILE A 73 -0.96 -0.79 10.88
CA ILE A 73 -1.44 -2.00 10.21
C ILE A 73 -1.59 -3.15 11.23
N PRO A 74 -2.68 -3.93 11.20
CA PRO A 74 -2.82 -5.13 12.03
C PRO A 74 -1.86 -6.25 11.61
N PHE A 75 -1.36 -7.02 12.59
CA PHE A 75 -0.39 -8.11 12.43
C PHE A 75 -0.92 -9.41 13.04
#